data_AF-A0A1S8THS3-F1
#
_entry.id   AF-A0A1S8THS3-F1
#
_cell.length_a   1.000
_cell.length_b   1.000
_cell.length_c   1.000
_cell.angle_alpha   90.00
_cell.angle_beta   90.00
_cell.angle_gamma   90.00
#
_symmetry.space_group_name_H-M   'P 1'
#
loop_
_entity.id
_entity.type
_entity.pdbx_description
1 polymer ?
#
loop_
_entity_poly.entity_id
_entity_poly.type
_entity_poly.pdbx_seq_one_letter_code
_entity_poly.pdbx_strand_id
1 'polypeptide(L)'
;MYNTERKEILKKQFNKTLKKDNLRYNEYYDMQKTFDNLYKQSQNNSKFTRLYNIISSDRNILLAYRTIKRNHGSKTPGTNRHNIKYIEDKPTRDYIIYIKSRLENYNPQTVRRVEIPKSNGKTRPLGIPCIEDRIIQQCIKQVLEPICEAKFHPNNYGFRPNRSTEHAMAYLVKKINQDHMYYVVDIDIKGFFDNVNHSKLLKQMWTLGIRDKKLLCIISKMLKAEIENIGIPNKGVPQGGILSPLLSNIVLNELDWWISNQWETFPTDYKYGQNCHKYRAMKKTNLKEIYVVRYADDFKIICRTHDSAKRIYIATQKWLKERLNLDISPDKSRITDMRKSASEFLGFKVKAILKGNKYVAYTSVSDKAQKNIRNNIKEQLIKIKRCPIHKEVYIYNKIVAGVQNYYKIASNVYIDFRSIEYNLSFCLKQKLKSVKMNNGYKPVEYIKRYQKYEGKEIYVDKLILYPIREIRTRFPIGFNQILSNYTKEGRFIIHSNVGYLDENVLGYLARHPIAKESVEYNDNRISLYSAQKGKCKITGLPLNEFNMKVHHIISKDNGGDDGYKNLILITTLIDKLIHGNSLKLIEYYLEQIKLTGNQLRKLNQYRKKIGNEIIEIDK
;
A
#
# COMPACT_ATOMS: atom_id res chain seq x y z
N MET A 1 -28.23 35.93 -9.26
CA MET A 1 -28.42 34.78 -10.18
C MET A 1 -27.10 34.00 -10.41
N TYR A 2 -26.31 33.79 -9.36
CA TYR A 2 -25.01 33.13 -9.39
C TYR A 2 -24.95 32.16 -8.20
N ASN A 3 -25.37 30.90 -8.37
CA ASN A 3 -25.06 29.82 -7.41
C ASN A 3 -25.43 28.39 -7.84
N THR A 4 -25.77 28.16 -9.10
CA THR A 4 -26.11 26.83 -9.62
C THR A 4 -24.91 26.13 -10.27
N GLU A 5 -24.09 26.85 -11.04
CA GLU A 5 -22.94 26.24 -11.76
C GLU A 5 -21.79 25.82 -10.82
N ARG A 6 -21.57 26.52 -9.70
CA ARG A 6 -20.52 26.14 -8.72
C ARG A 6 -20.85 24.81 -8.01
N LYS A 7 -22.15 24.52 -7.79
CA LYS A 7 -22.60 23.23 -7.23
C LYS A 7 -22.47 22.09 -8.24
N GLU A 8 -22.64 22.35 -9.54
CA GLU A 8 -22.41 21.35 -10.59
C GLU A 8 -20.92 21.07 -10.84
N ILE A 9 -20.07 22.10 -10.77
CA ILE A 9 -18.60 21.96 -10.89
C ILE A 9 -18.05 21.18 -9.68
N LEU A 10 -18.60 21.39 -8.48
CA LEU A 10 -18.28 20.57 -7.29
C LEU A 10 -18.82 19.14 -7.43
N LYS A 11 -20.03 18.93 -7.99
CA LYS A 11 -20.58 17.58 -8.25
C LYS A 11 -19.75 16.77 -9.26
N LYS A 12 -19.13 17.41 -10.27
CA LYS A 12 -18.27 16.73 -11.26
C LYS A 12 -16.86 16.38 -10.76
N GLN A 13 -16.43 16.86 -9.59
CA GLN A 13 -15.17 16.43 -8.96
C GLN A 13 -15.26 15.11 -8.16
N PHE A 14 -16.45 14.51 -8.02
CA PHE A 14 -16.68 13.32 -7.17
C PHE A 14 -16.24 11.96 -7.75
N ASN A 15 -15.55 11.91 -8.90
CA ASN A 15 -15.06 10.65 -9.47
C ASN A 15 -13.56 10.44 -9.24
N LYS A 16 -13.16 10.35 -7.96
CA LYS A 16 -11.92 9.68 -7.56
C LYS A 16 -12.16 8.90 -6.28
N THR A 17 -12.61 7.65 -6.44
CA THR A 17 -12.63 6.67 -5.35
C THR A 17 -11.20 6.21 -5.08
N LEU A 18 -10.47 6.92 -4.22
CA LEU A 18 -9.36 6.32 -3.49
C LEU A 18 -9.96 5.44 -2.39
N LYS A 19 -10.46 4.26 -2.77
CA LYS A 19 -10.84 3.23 -1.80
C LYS A 19 -9.54 2.71 -1.16
N LYS A 20 -9.29 3.06 0.11
CA LYS A 20 -8.30 2.33 0.89
C LYS A 20 -8.91 0.99 1.28
N ASP A 21 -8.60 0.00 0.46
CA ASP A 21 -9.17 -1.34 0.56
C ASP A 21 -8.94 -1.99 1.94
N ASN A 22 -7.76 -1.81 2.53
CA ASN A 22 -7.42 -2.40 3.83
C ASN A 22 -8.31 -1.90 4.98
N LEU A 23 -8.64 -0.61 5.03
CA LEU A 23 -9.46 -0.09 6.13
C LEU A 23 -10.91 -0.57 6.02
N ARG A 24 -11.40 -0.65 4.79
CA ARG A 24 -12.70 -1.28 4.51
C ARG A 24 -12.71 -2.76 4.89
N TYR A 25 -11.62 -3.48 4.68
CA TYR A 25 -11.56 -4.89 5.08
C TYR A 25 -11.65 -5.05 6.59
N ASN A 26 -11.01 -4.18 7.36
CA ASN A 26 -11.15 -4.20 8.80
C ASN A 26 -12.61 -3.96 9.25
N GLU A 27 -13.34 -3.07 8.56
CA GLU A 27 -14.77 -2.84 8.79
C GLU A 27 -15.61 -4.06 8.38
N TYR A 28 -15.32 -4.63 7.21
CA TYR A 28 -16.00 -5.81 6.66
C TYR A 28 -15.92 -7.03 7.56
N TYR A 29 -14.81 -7.20 8.29
CA TYR A 29 -14.61 -8.34 9.17
C TYR A 29 -14.79 -7.98 10.66
N ASP A 30 -15.36 -6.80 10.97
CA ASP A 30 -15.61 -6.29 12.33
C ASP A 30 -14.36 -6.37 13.25
N MET A 31 -13.19 -6.04 12.69
CA MET A 31 -11.92 -6.02 13.42
C MET A 31 -11.47 -4.59 13.78
N GLN A 32 -12.11 -3.56 13.21
CA GLN A 32 -11.68 -2.18 13.38
C GLN A 32 -11.74 -1.72 14.84
N LYS A 33 -12.81 -2.04 15.59
CA LYS A 33 -12.92 -1.69 17.02
C LYS A 33 -11.83 -2.34 17.86
N THR A 34 -11.49 -3.59 17.55
CA THR A 34 -10.40 -4.33 18.20
C THR A 34 -9.06 -3.65 17.96
N PHE A 35 -8.77 -3.27 16.72
CA PHE A 35 -7.51 -2.59 16.37
C PHE A 35 -7.40 -1.18 16.98
N ASP A 36 -8.50 -0.44 17.04
CA ASP A 36 -8.56 0.86 17.73
C ASP A 36 -8.26 0.72 19.23
N ASN A 37 -8.82 -0.31 19.87
CA ASN A 37 -8.58 -0.58 21.28
C ASN A 37 -7.12 -0.96 21.53
N LEU A 38 -6.53 -1.82 20.69
CA LEU A 38 -5.10 -2.17 20.78
C LEU A 38 -4.20 -0.95 20.62
N TYR A 39 -4.52 -0.06 19.67
CA TYR A 39 -3.79 1.19 19.47
C TYR A 39 -3.86 2.09 20.71
N LYS A 40 -5.07 2.31 21.24
CA LYS A 40 -5.29 3.14 22.45
C LYS A 40 -4.58 2.55 23.68
N GLN A 41 -4.67 1.25 23.90
CA GLN A 41 -3.98 0.57 24.98
C GLN A 41 -2.46 0.69 24.85
N SER A 42 -1.93 0.59 23.63
CA SER A 42 -0.50 0.75 23.37
C SER A 42 -0.05 2.18 23.67
N GLN A 43 -0.81 3.20 23.29
CA GLN A 43 -0.52 4.60 23.66
C GLN A 43 -0.38 4.75 25.19
N ASN A 44 -1.23 4.07 25.96
CA ASN A 44 -1.21 4.05 27.43
C ASN A 44 -0.14 3.11 28.04
N ASN A 45 0.81 2.59 27.25
CA ASN A 45 1.86 1.66 27.69
C ASN A 45 1.33 0.35 28.32
N SER A 46 0.17 -0.13 27.87
CA SER A 46 -0.40 -1.38 28.36
C SER A 46 0.45 -2.59 27.98
N LYS A 47 0.37 -3.66 28.79
CA LYS A 47 1.03 -4.95 28.53
C LYS A 47 0.04 -5.91 27.89
N PHE A 48 0.42 -6.51 26.77
CA PHE A 48 -0.44 -7.41 26.00
C PHE A 48 -0.02 -8.86 26.20
N THR A 49 -0.82 -9.64 26.92
CA THR A 49 -0.51 -11.04 27.28
C THR A 49 -1.37 -12.09 26.55
N ARG A 50 -2.47 -11.68 25.91
CA ARG A 50 -3.47 -12.56 25.28
C ARG A 50 -3.71 -12.21 23.80
N LEU A 51 -2.65 -11.82 23.08
CA LEU A 51 -2.75 -11.44 21.66
C LEU A 51 -3.04 -12.64 20.76
N TYR A 52 -2.58 -13.83 21.14
CA TYR A 52 -2.83 -15.08 20.42
C TYR A 52 -4.31 -15.28 20.13
N ASN A 53 -5.18 -15.02 21.11
CA ASN A 53 -6.63 -15.20 20.98
C ASN A 53 -7.24 -14.28 19.90
N ILE A 54 -6.70 -13.07 19.75
CA ILE A 54 -7.13 -12.13 18.71
C ILE A 54 -6.59 -12.60 17.35
N ILE A 55 -5.33 -13.06 17.31
CA ILE A 55 -4.66 -13.54 16.09
C ILE A 55 -5.37 -14.77 15.52
N SER A 56 -5.75 -15.71 16.39
CA SER A 56 -6.43 -16.96 16.02
C SER A 56 -7.95 -16.83 15.87
N SER A 57 -8.51 -15.61 15.98
CA SER A 57 -9.94 -15.40 15.80
C SER A 57 -10.36 -15.62 14.34
N ASP A 58 -11.54 -16.19 14.13
CA ASP A 58 -12.07 -16.53 12.80
C ASP A 58 -12.11 -15.29 11.89
N ARG A 59 -12.57 -14.17 12.46
CA ARG A 59 -12.63 -12.87 11.78
C ARG A 59 -11.26 -12.40 11.29
N ASN A 60 -10.22 -12.54 12.11
CA ASN A 60 -8.86 -12.15 11.73
C ASN A 60 -8.28 -13.07 10.66
N ILE A 61 -8.56 -14.38 10.72
CA ILE A 61 -8.11 -15.35 9.72
C ILE A 61 -8.75 -15.07 8.35
N LEU A 62 -10.04 -14.75 8.31
CA LEU A 62 -10.74 -14.38 7.08
C LEU A 62 -10.26 -13.02 6.53
N LEU A 63 -10.03 -12.04 7.41
CA LEU A 63 -9.43 -10.75 7.05
C LEU A 63 -8.02 -10.92 6.44
N ALA A 64 -7.21 -11.83 7.00
CA ALA A 64 -5.89 -12.17 6.47
C ALA A 64 -6.01 -12.77 5.06
N TYR A 65 -6.89 -13.75 4.85
CA TYR A 65 -7.16 -14.31 3.53
C TYR A 65 -7.51 -13.22 2.50
N ARG A 66 -8.47 -12.35 2.82
CA ARG A 66 -8.88 -11.25 1.93
C ARG A 66 -7.73 -10.33 1.57
N THR A 67 -6.93 -9.96 2.57
CA THR A 67 -5.76 -9.09 2.35
C THR A 67 -4.74 -9.77 1.43
N ILE A 68 -4.48 -11.06 1.63
CA ILE A 68 -3.52 -11.82 0.83
C ILE A 68 -4.01 -12.05 -0.59
N LYS A 69 -5.28 -12.40 -0.78
CA LYS A 69 -5.87 -12.71 -2.09
C LYS A 69 -5.56 -11.64 -3.14
N ARG A 70 -5.60 -10.37 -2.72
CA ARG A 70 -5.33 -9.21 -3.60
C ARG A 70 -3.86 -8.90 -3.85
N ASN A 71 -2.94 -9.44 -3.06
CA ASN A 71 -1.52 -9.20 -3.26
C ASN A 71 -1.06 -9.86 -4.55
N HIS A 72 -0.23 -9.17 -5.35
CA HIS A 72 0.27 -9.71 -6.62
C HIS A 72 1.00 -11.07 -6.46
N GLY A 73 1.64 -11.29 -5.32
CA GLY A 73 2.34 -12.54 -5.00
C GLY A 73 1.45 -13.68 -4.50
N SER A 74 0.13 -13.51 -4.39
CA SER A 74 -0.80 -14.53 -3.87
C SER A 74 -0.86 -15.79 -4.73
N LYS A 75 -0.65 -15.62 -6.04
CA LYS A 75 -0.59 -16.71 -7.03
C LYS A 75 0.80 -17.36 -7.11
N THR A 76 1.81 -16.79 -6.48
CA THR A 76 3.18 -17.33 -6.52
C THR A 76 3.29 -18.46 -5.49
N PRO A 77 3.57 -19.70 -5.92
CA PRO A 77 3.69 -20.82 -5.00
C PRO A 77 4.96 -20.74 -4.14
N GLY A 78 4.85 -21.32 -2.95
CA GLY A 78 5.98 -21.66 -2.08
C GLY A 78 6.63 -22.99 -2.47
N THR A 79 7.34 -23.62 -1.54
CA THR A 79 7.95 -24.95 -1.71
C THR A 79 6.89 -26.05 -1.86
N ASN A 80 5.78 -25.93 -1.12
CA ASN A 80 4.64 -26.86 -1.18
C ASN A 80 3.77 -26.75 -2.45
N ARG A 81 4.12 -25.89 -3.41
CA ARG A 81 3.36 -25.61 -4.65
C ARG A 81 1.94 -25.05 -4.45
N HIS A 82 1.47 -24.91 -3.21
CA HIS A 82 0.19 -24.29 -2.91
C HIS A 82 0.24 -22.77 -3.16
N ASN A 83 -0.89 -22.23 -3.61
CA ASN A 83 -1.10 -20.80 -3.80
C ASN A 83 -2.52 -20.44 -3.34
N ILE A 84 -2.93 -19.18 -3.53
CA ILE A 84 -4.26 -18.75 -3.08
C ILE A 84 -5.41 -19.59 -3.66
N LYS A 85 -5.27 -20.13 -4.88
CA LYS A 85 -6.29 -20.97 -5.50
C LYS A 85 -6.51 -22.28 -4.77
N TYR A 86 -5.46 -22.85 -4.21
CA TYR A 86 -5.58 -24.05 -3.38
C TYR A 86 -6.48 -23.83 -2.14
N ILE A 87 -6.59 -22.59 -1.68
CA ILE A 87 -7.38 -22.21 -0.52
C ILE A 87 -8.77 -21.71 -0.93
N GLU A 88 -8.92 -21.14 -2.14
CA GLU A 88 -10.13 -20.43 -2.55
C GLU A 88 -11.38 -21.32 -2.57
N ASP A 89 -11.22 -22.58 -2.99
CA ASP A 89 -12.29 -23.58 -3.11
C ASP A 89 -12.61 -24.33 -1.80
N LYS A 90 -11.80 -24.18 -0.75
CA LYS A 90 -12.03 -24.91 0.51
C LYS A 90 -13.29 -24.39 1.23
N PRO A 91 -14.07 -25.27 1.90
CA PRO A 91 -15.13 -24.83 2.78
C PRO A 91 -14.60 -23.90 3.86
N THR A 92 -15.36 -22.85 4.17
CA THR A 92 -14.89 -21.79 5.08
C THR A 92 -14.54 -22.32 6.47
N ARG A 93 -15.35 -23.26 6.99
CA ARG A 93 -15.12 -23.90 8.28
C ARG A 93 -13.80 -24.68 8.31
N ASP A 94 -13.55 -25.48 7.27
CA ASP A 94 -12.38 -26.34 7.19
C ASP A 94 -11.10 -25.52 7.04
N TYR A 95 -11.15 -24.44 6.26
CA TYR A 95 -10.05 -23.48 6.15
C TYR A 95 -9.70 -22.85 7.51
N ILE A 96 -10.70 -22.39 8.27
CA ILE A 96 -10.49 -21.78 9.59
C ILE A 96 -9.87 -22.80 10.55
N ILE A 97 -10.41 -24.02 10.61
CA ILE A 97 -9.89 -25.10 11.46
C ILE A 97 -8.44 -25.43 11.08
N TYR A 98 -8.16 -25.53 9.78
CA TYR A 98 -6.82 -25.79 9.26
C TYR A 98 -5.80 -24.71 9.65
N ILE A 99 -6.15 -23.43 9.55
CA ILE A 99 -5.24 -22.34 9.96
C ILE A 99 -5.08 -22.30 11.48
N LYS A 100 -6.14 -22.56 12.25
CA LYS A 100 -6.07 -22.63 13.72
C LYS A 100 -5.19 -23.77 14.21
N SER A 101 -5.33 -24.97 13.66
CA SER A 101 -4.49 -26.11 14.04
C SER A 101 -3.01 -25.86 13.72
N ARG A 102 -2.73 -25.22 12.57
CA ARG A 102 -1.39 -24.76 12.20
C ARG A 102 -0.84 -23.68 13.15
N LEU A 103 -1.68 -22.78 13.66
CA LEU A 103 -1.29 -21.76 14.64
C LEU A 103 -0.99 -22.36 16.02
N GLU A 104 -1.75 -23.37 16.44
CA GLU A 104 -1.57 -24.05 17.72
C GLU A 104 -0.24 -24.80 17.78
N ASN A 105 0.04 -25.60 16.75
CA ASN A 105 1.26 -26.39 16.61
C ASN A 105 2.12 -25.84 15.47
N TYR A 106 2.50 -24.57 15.58
CA TYR A 106 3.22 -23.89 14.50
C TYR A 106 4.60 -24.50 14.25
N ASN A 107 4.76 -25.04 13.04
CA ASN A 107 6.03 -25.41 12.45
C ASN A 107 6.14 -24.75 11.05
N PRO A 108 7.07 -23.80 10.87
CA PRO A 108 7.22 -23.10 9.59
C PRO A 108 7.65 -24.06 8.49
N GLN A 109 7.12 -23.87 7.28
CA GLN A 109 7.59 -24.64 6.13
C GLN A 109 8.87 -24.01 5.55
N THR A 110 9.63 -24.82 4.81
CA THR A 110 10.85 -24.37 4.14
C THR A 110 10.54 -23.23 3.18
N VAL A 111 11.32 -22.16 3.25
CA VAL A 111 11.16 -20.95 2.44
C VAL A 111 11.87 -21.13 1.10
N ARG A 112 11.15 -20.88 0.00
CA ARG A 112 11.70 -20.96 -1.36
C ARG A 112 12.59 -19.76 -1.66
N ARG A 113 13.80 -19.98 -2.15
CA ARG A 113 14.74 -18.89 -2.49
C ARG A 113 14.63 -18.49 -3.95
N VAL A 114 14.56 -17.18 -4.21
CA VAL A 114 14.56 -16.61 -5.56
C VAL A 114 15.57 -15.46 -5.62
N GLU A 115 16.46 -15.48 -6.60
CA GLU A 115 17.42 -14.39 -6.80
C GLU A 115 16.85 -13.32 -7.73
N ILE A 116 16.82 -12.07 -7.24
CA ILE A 116 16.36 -10.91 -8.01
C ILE A 116 17.57 -10.06 -8.41
N PRO A 117 17.77 -9.74 -9.69
CA PRO A 117 18.87 -8.89 -10.12
C PRO A 117 18.72 -7.47 -9.57
N LYS A 118 19.79 -6.91 -9.00
CA LYS A 118 19.89 -5.49 -8.67
C LYS A 118 20.41 -4.71 -9.87
N SER A 119 20.13 -3.40 -9.86
CA SER A 119 20.64 -2.45 -10.85
C SER A 119 22.15 -2.31 -10.92
N ASN A 120 22.90 -2.86 -9.96
CA ASN A 120 24.37 -2.86 -9.91
C ASN A 120 24.99 -4.21 -10.29
N GLY A 121 24.22 -5.13 -10.90
CA GLY A 121 24.70 -6.45 -11.33
C GLY A 121 24.78 -7.50 -10.22
N LYS A 122 24.66 -7.13 -8.95
CA LYS A 122 24.55 -8.08 -7.83
C LYS A 122 23.13 -8.66 -7.75
N THR A 123 22.95 -9.81 -7.12
CA THR A 123 21.61 -10.36 -6.86
C THR A 123 21.11 -10.01 -5.44
N ARG A 124 19.80 -10.06 -5.25
CA ARG A 124 19.12 -9.97 -3.95
C ARG A 124 18.36 -11.28 -3.72
N PRO A 125 18.71 -12.06 -2.69
CA PRO A 125 17.92 -13.23 -2.36
C PRO A 125 16.56 -12.80 -1.79
N LEU A 126 15.49 -13.38 -2.31
CA LEU A 126 14.13 -13.26 -1.80
C LEU A 126 13.70 -14.64 -1.28
N GLY A 127 13.23 -14.69 -0.04
CA GLY A 127 12.55 -15.84 0.53
C GLY A 127 11.05 -15.71 0.30
N ILE A 128 10.45 -16.67 -0.39
CA ILE A 128 9.01 -16.76 -0.63
C ILE A 128 8.44 -17.86 0.29
N PRO A 129 7.77 -17.50 1.40
CA PRO A 129 7.12 -18.49 2.25
C PRO A 129 5.89 -19.11 1.55
N CYS A 130 5.47 -20.27 2.03
CA CYS A 130 4.24 -20.92 1.60
C CYS A 130 3.00 -20.06 1.88
N ILE A 131 1.91 -20.32 1.16
CA ILE A 131 0.70 -19.48 1.26
C ILE A 131 0.10 -19.50 2.67
N GLU A 132 0.14 -20.64 3.35
CA GLU A 132 -0.30 -20.83 4.72
C GLU A 132 0.52 -19.97 5.69
N ASP A 133 1.85 -20.01 5.57
CA ASP A 133 2.75 -19.20 6.40
C ASP A 133 2.55 -17.70 6.13
N ARG A 134 2.29 -17.31 4.88
CA ARG A 134 1.95 -15.93 4.53
C ARG A 134 0.64 -15.46 5.16
N ILE A 135 -0.38 -16.32 5.19
CA ILE A 135 -1.65 -16.04 5.87
C ILE A 135 -1.41 -15.88 7.37
N ILE A 136 -0.67 -16.79 8.01
CA ILE A 136 -0.35 -16.71 9.44
C ILE A 136 0.44 -15.43 9.76
N GLN A 137 1.47 -15.10 8.95
CA GLN A 137 2.21 -13.85 9.08
C GLN A 137 1.29 -12.63 8.96
N GLN A 138 0.30 -12.68 8.08
CA GLN A 138 -0.68 -11.62 7.91
C GLN A 138 -1.63 -11.50 9.11
N CYS A 139 -2.11 -12.62 9.68
CA CYS A 139 -2.89 -12.63 10.91
C CYS A 139 -2.14 -11.95 12.07
N ILE A 140 -0.84 -12.25 12.20
CA ILE A 140 0.03 -11.63 13.21
C ILE A 140 0.23 -10.14 12.91
N LYS A 141 0.53 -9.79 11.65
CA LYS A 141 0.77 -8.41 11.23
C LYS A 141 -0.42 -7.49 11.53
N GLN A 142 -1.64 -7.95 11.27
CA GLN A 142 -2.86 -7.17 11.49
C GLN A 142 -3.06 -6.79 12.97
N VAL A 143 -2.69 -7.67 13.90
CA VAL A 143 -2.79 -7.44 15.34
C VAL A 143 -1.60 -6.63 15.87
N LEU A 144 -0.39 -6.86 15.37
CA LEU A 144 0.81 -6.14 15.84
C LEU A 144 0.93 -4.73 15.28
N GLU A 145 0.44 -4.47 14.06
CA GLU A 145 0.54 -3.15 13.41
C GLU A 145 -0.06 -2.01 14.26
N PRO A 146 -1.30 -2.09 14.82
CA PRO A 146 -1.82 -1.02 15.68
C PRO A 146 -0.98 -0.80 16.95
N ILE A 147 -0.46 -1.87 17.55
CA ILE A 147 0.37 -1.78 18.77
C ILE A 147 1.67 -1.05 18.46
N CYS A 148 2.35 -1.43 17.37
CA CYS A 148 3.64 -0.87 16.99
C CYS A 148 3.49 0.56 16.43
N GLU A 149 2.43 0.83 15.65
CA GLU A 149 2.18 2.14 15.04
C GLU A 149 2.02 3.23 16.11
N ALA A 150 1.44 2.90 17.27
CA ALA A 150 1.34 3.82 18.42
C ALA A 150 2.69 4.18 19.06
N LYS A 151 3.76 3.39 18.80
CA LYS A 151 5.10 3.55 19.38
C LYS A 151 6.16 4.00 18.38
N PHE A 152 5.84 3.94 17.09
CA PHE A 152 6.79 4.28 16.05
C PHE A 152 7.04 5.78 15.95
N HIS A 153 8.32 6.16 15.84
CA HIS A 153 8.71 7.57 15.73
C HIS A 153 8.01 8.28 14.56
N PRO A 154 7.52 9.54 14.72
CA PRO A 154 6.74 10.22 13.68
C PRO A 154 7.46 10.44 12.35
N ASN A 155 8.80 10.51 12.36
CA ASN A 155 9.65 10.75 11.18
C ASN A 155 10.16 9.45 10.51
N ASN A 156 9.60 8.30 10.88
CA ASN A 156 9.74 7.05 10.12
C ASN A 156 8.55 6.91 9.15
N TYR A 157 8.83 6.81 7.85
CA TYR A 157 7.83 6.76 6.78
C TYR A 157 7.75 5.41 6.07
N GLY A 158 8.76 4.55 6.19
CA GLY A 158 8.85 3.31 5.42
C GLY A 158 7.93 2.22 5.98
N PHE A 159 7.25 1.48 5.08
CA PHE A 159 6.39 0.34 5.42
C PHE A 159 5.30 0.62 6.47
N ARG A 160 4.85 1.87 6.58
CA ARG A 160 3.80 2.28 7.52
C ARG A 160 2.54 2.68 6.78
N PRO A 161 1.35 2.45 7.38
CA PRO A 161 0.09 2.85 6.76
C PRO A 161 0.08 4.36 6.51
N ASN A 162 -0.44 4.74 5.34
CA ASN A 162 -0.64 6.14 4.93
C ASN A 162 0.62 7.00 4.81
N ARG A 163 1.82 6.42 4.92
CA ARG A 163 3.08 7.14 4.73
C ARG A 163 3.70 6.77 3.39
N SER A 164 4.30 7.76 2.73
CA SER A 164 4.86 7.63 1.38
C SER A 164 6.26 8.22 1.32
N THR A 165 6.98 7.95 0.22
CA THR A 165 8.29 8.56 -0.04
C THR A 165 8.20 10.09 -0.17
N GLU A 166 7.07 10.60 -0.66
CA GLU A 166 6.79 12.05 -0.73
C GLU A 166 6.84 12.69 0.66
N HIS A 167 6.27 12.05 1.69
CA HIS A 167 6.27 12.62 3.04
C HIS A 167 7.68 12.74 3.62
N ALA A 168 8.53 11.74 3.38
CA ALA A 168 9.93 11.78 3.79
C ALA A 168 10.70 12.89 3.05
N MET A 169 10.48 13.03 1.74
CA MET A 169 11.05 14.12 0.94
C MET A 169 10.55 15.50 1.39
N ALA A 170 9.25 15.63 1.70
CA ALA A 170 8.66 16.86 2.20
C ALA A 170 9.31 17.31 3.51
N TYR A 171 9.54 16.37 4.43
CA TYR A 171 10.21 16.64 5.70
C TYR A 171 11.66 17.12 5.47
N LEU A 172 12.43 16.42 4.62
CA LEU A 172 13.80 16.82 4.27
C LEU A 172 13.84 18.23 3.63
N VAL A 173 12.98 18.48 2.64
CA VAL A 173 12.86 19.79 1.98
C VAL A 173 12.48 20.90 2.97
N LYS A 174 11.58 20.61 3.91
CA LYS A 174 11.22 21.55 4.98
C LYS A 174 12.43 21.89 5.86
N LYS A 175 13.23 20.90 6.26
CA LYS A 175 14.44 21.12 7.09
C LYS A 175 15.48 22.00 6.39
N ILE A 176 15.59 21.90 5.08
CA ILE A 176 16.49 22.77 4.30
C ILE A 176 15.93 24.19 4.19
N ASN A 177 14.66 24.31 3.77
CA ASN A 177 14.06 25.61 3.44
C ASN A 177 13.74 26.48 4.66
N GLN A 178 13.32 25.87 5.77
CA GLN A 178 12.81 26.57 6.95
C GLN A 178 13.76 26.51 8.13
N ASP A 179 14.41 25.37 8.36
CA ASP A 179 15.24 25.16 9.56
C ASP A 179 16.74 25.41 9.32
N HIS A 180 17.11 25.73 8.07
CA HIS A 180 18.48 26.02 7.61
C HIS A 180 19.47 24.89 7.95
N MET A 181 19.05 23.66 7.71
CA MET A 181 19.84 22.46 7.97
C MET A 181 20.48 21.99 6.66
N TYR A 182 21.80 22.10 6.57
CA TYR A 182 22.53 21.92 5.31
C TYR A 182 23.47 20.71 5.29
N TYR A 183 23.82 20.16 6.47
CA TYR A 183 24.65 18.96 6.54
C TYR A 183 23.77 17.73 6.66
N VAL A 184 24.06 16.71 5.86
CA VAL A 184 23.38 15.42 5.90
C VAL A 184 24.40 14.34 6.17
N VAL A 185 24.06 13.48 7.12
CA VAL A 185 24.78 12.24 7.41
C VAL A 185 24.02 11.10 6.76
N ASP A 186 24.64 10.49 5.75
CA ASP A 186 24.16 9.32 5.03
C ASP A 186 24.74 8.07 5.69
N ILE A 187 23.90 7.14 6.15
CA ILE A 187 24.33 5.88 6.78
C ILE A 187 23.66 4.70 6.06
N ASP A 188 24.46 3.81 5.48
CA ASP A 188 23.99 2.57 4.84
C ASP A 188 24.32 1.37 5.74
N ILE A 189 23.30 0.62 6.16
CA ILE A 189 23.49 -0.59 6.98
C ILE A 189 23.84 -1.78 6.07
N LYS A 190 24.95 -2.46 6.35
CA LYS A 190 25.43 -3.60 5.55
C LYS A 190 24.49 -4.80 5.74
N GLY A 191 23.74 -5.12 4.68
CA GLY A 191 22.89 -6.32 4.65
C GLY A 191 21.87 -6.35 5.79
N PHE A 192 21.14 -5.25 5.99
CA PHE A 192 20.23 -5.07 7.13
C PHE A 192 19.34 -6.29 7.41
N PHE A 193 18.59 -6.76 6.39
CA PHE A 193 17.68 -7.89 6.54
C PHE A 193 18.39 -9.19 6.90
N ASP A 194 19.62 -9.42 6.45
CA ASP A 194 20.37 -10.66 6.70
C ASP A 194 21.04 -10.67 8.09
N ASN A 195 21.21 -9.50 8.71
CA ASN A 195 22.01 -9.34 9.93
C ASN A 195 21.20 -9.03 11.19
N VAL A 196 19.86 -8.94 11.12
CA VAL A 196 19.01 -8.70 12.30
C VAL A 196 19.20 -9.80 13.35
N ASN A 197 19.55 -9.43 14.58
CA ASN A 197 19.68 -10.39 15.68
C ASN A 197 18.30 -10.78 16.25
N HIS A 198 17.96 -12.07 16.22
CA HIS A 198 16.66 -12.58 16.67
C HIS A 198 16.38 -12.30 18.16
N SER A 199 17.36 -12.55 19.03
CA SER A 199 17.22 -12.34 20.47
C SER A 199 16.99 -10.88 20.82
N LYS A 200 17.69 -9.96 20.14
CA LYS A 200 17.49 -8.51 20.32
C LYS A 200 16.10 -8.08 19.83
N LEU A 201 15.68 -8.52 18.65
CA LEU A 201 14.33 -8.25 18.13
C LEU A 201 13.24 -8.71 19.10
N LEU A 202 13.31 -9.94 19.62
CA LEU A 202 12.32 -10.46 20.57
C LEU A 202 12.31 -9.67 21.88
N LYS A 203 13.48 -9.22 22.38
CA LYS A 203 13.57 -8.32 23.55
C LYS A 203 12.92 -6.96 23.26
N GLN A 204 13.14 -6.38 22.08
CA GLN A 204 12.51 -5.12 21.67
C GLN A 204 10.98 -5.25 21.55
N MET A 205 10.48 -6.38 21.05
CA MET A 205 9.04 -6.65 21.06
C MET A 205 8.48 -6.71 22.50
N TRP A 206 9.22 -7.33 23.42
CA TRP A 206 8.85 -7.39 24.83
C TRP A 206 8.81 -6.00 25.48
N THR A 207 9.79 -5.13 25.20
CA THR A 207 9.82 -3.75 25.73
C THR A 207 8.71 -2.87 25.17
N LEU A 208 8.26 -3.12 23.93
CA LEU A 208 7.07 -2.47 23.34
C LEU A 208 5.74 -2.88 24.00
N GLY A 209 5.75 -3.86 24.91
CA GLY A 209 4.57 -4.32 25.63
C GLY A 209 3.97 -5.63 25.13
N ILE A 210 4.55 -6.25 24.09
CA ILE A 210 4.12 -7.55 23.56
C ILE A 210 4.65 -8.65 24.49
N ARG A 211 3.85 -9.05 25.48
CA ARG A 211 4.21 -10.02 26.54
C ARG A 211 3.52 -11.38 26.39
N ASP A 212 2.94 -11.65 25.23
CA ASP A 212 2.36 -12.95 24.90
C ASP A 212 3.48 -13.94 24.52
N LYS A 213 3.76 -14.88 25.43
CA LYS A 213 4.83 -15.88 25.25
C LYS A 213 4.57 -16.79 24.05
N LYS A 214 3.31 -17.16 23.79
CA LYS A 214 2.95 -18.07 22.68
C LYS A 214 3.22 -17.38 21.35
N LEU A 215 2.83 -16.11 21.23
CA LEU A 215 3.12 -15.31 20.04
C LEU A 215 4.62 -15.14 19.80
N LEU A 216 5.39 -14.81 20.84
CA LEU A 216 6.84 -14.64 20.70
C LEU A 216 7.54 -15.94 20.30
N CYS A 217 7.07 -17.09 20.80
CA CYS A 217 7.55 -18.40 20.37
C CYS A 217 7.28 -18.65 18.88
N ILE A 218 6.05 -18.36 18.41
CA ILE A 218 5.68 -18.48 16.98
C ILE A 218 6.58 -17.60 16.11
N ILE A 219 6.79 -16.34 16.50
CA ILE A 219 7.66 -15.42 15.75
C ILE A 219 9.11 -15.91 15.77
N SER A 220 9.60 -16.43 16.89
CA SER A 220 10.94 -17.02 16.97
C SER A 220 11.10 -18.20 16.01
N LYS A 221 10.09 -19.08 15.92
CA LYS A 221 10.08 -20.18 14.94
C LYS A 221 10.06 -19.65 13.50
N MET A 222 9.23 -18.64 13.20
CA MET A 222 9.18 -18.02 11.87
C MET A 222 10.52 -17.43 11.42
N LEU A 223 11.27 -16.82 12.34
CA LEU A 223 12.59 -16.26 12.06
C LEU A 223 13.65 -17.34 11.80
N LYS A 224 13.45 -18.54 12.36
CA LYS A 224 14.29 -19.73 12.19
C LYS A 224 13.74 -20.71 11.16
N ALA A 225 12.83 -20.27 10.29
CA ALA A 225 12.33 -21.09 9.19
C ALA A 225 13.50 -21.46 8.27
N GLU A 226 13.60 -22.74 7.92
CA GLU A 226 14.63 -23.25 7.03
C GLU A 226 14.52 -22.59 5.64
N ILE A 227 15.65 -22.20 5.06
CA ILE A 227 15.72 -21.70 3.69
C ILE A 227 16.30 -22.78 2.81
N GLU A 228 15.60 -23.08 1.72
CA GLU A 228 16.00 -24.07 0.73
C GLU A 228 17.45 -23.85 0.28
N ASN A 229 18.27 -24.91 0.36
CA ASN A 229 19.70 -24.93 0.02
C ASN A 229 20.64 -24.08 0.89
N ILE A 230 20.16 -23.52 2.02
CA ILE A 230 21.00 -22.81 3.01
C ILE A 230 20.92 -23.46 4.39
N GLY A 231 19.75 -23.98 4.76
CA GLY A 231 19.47 -24.47 6.11
C GLY A 231 18.84 -23.41 7.01
N ILE A 232 18.96 -23.59 8.32
CA ILE A 232 18.31 -22.75 9.34
C ILE A 232 19.11 -21.46 9.58
N PRO A 233 18.50 -20.27 9.41
CA PRO A 233 19.19 -19.01 9.66
C PRO A 233 19.34 -18.72 11.16
N ASN A 234 20.56 -18.38 11.57
CA ASN A 234 20.87 -17.95 12.96
C ASN A 234 20.66 -16.44 13.20
N LYS A 235 20.48 -15.67 12.12
CA LYS A 235 20.22 -14.23 12.12
C LYS A 235 19.49 -13.82 10.86
N GLY A 236 18.92 -12.63 10.87
CA GLY A 236 18.19 -12.03 9.76
C GLY A 236 16.68 -12.21 9.85
N VAL A 237 15.97 -11.49 8.99
CA VAL A 237 14.53 -11.57 8.81
C VAL A 237 14.29 -11.90 7.33
N PRO A 238 13.45 -12.90 7.00
CA PRO A 238 13.29 -13.37 5.63
C PRO A 238 12.81 -12.24 4.71
N GLN A 239 13.62 -11.91 3.71
CA GLN A 239 13.30 -10.86 2.74
C GLN A 239 12.18 -11.38 1.81
N GLY A 240 10.97 -10.82 1.91
CA GLY A 240 9.78 -11.32 1.18
C GLY A 240 8.69 -11.87 2.10
N GLY A 241 8.98 -12.06 3.39
CA GLY A 241 7.96 -12.26 4.42
C GLY A 241 7.08 -11.03 4.59
N ILE A 242 5.80 -11.26 4.91
CA ILE A 242 4.79 -10.21 5.08
C ILE A 242 4.99 -9.46 6.40
N LEU A 243 5.44 -10.18 7.43
CA LEU A 243 5.71 -9.63 8.75
C LEU A 243 7.07 -8.89 8.79
N SER A 244 7.98 -9.24 7.87
CA SER A 244 9.36 -8.75 7.85
C SER A 244 9.52 -7.23 7.86
N PRO A 245 8.74 -6.44 7.09
CA PRO A 245 8.83 -4.98 7.12
C PRO A 245 8.43 -4.38 8.47
N LEU A 246 7.46 -4.97 9.17
CA LEU A 246 7.05 -4.51 10.50
C LEU A 246 8.14 -4.80 11.54
N LEU A 247 8.71 -6.01 11.51
CA LEU A 247 9.82 -6.40 12.40
C LEU A 247 11.04 -5.51 12.17
N SER A 248 11.35 -5.20 10.91
CA SER A 248 12.43 -4.28 10.53
C SER A 248 12.24 -2.89 11.15
N ASN A 249 11.00 -2.39 11.15
CA ASN A 249 10.67 -1.13 11.77
C ASN A 249 10.80 -1.16 13.29
N ILE A 250 10.47 -2.27 13.94
CA ILE A 250 10.67 -2.47 15.39
C ILE A 250 12.16 -2.36 15.73
N VAL A 251 13.02 -3.03 14.97
CA VAL A 251 14.48 -3.03 15.22
C VAL A 251 15.07 -1.62 15.21
N LEU A 252 14.72 -0.82 14.20
CA LEU A 252 15.26 0.52 14.01
C LEU A 252 14.49 1.62 14.77
N ASN A 253 13.36 1.30 15.42
CA ASN A 253 12.57 2.29 16.14
C ASN A 253 13.34 2.88 17.34
N GLU A 254 14.10 2.05 18.06
CA GLU A 254 14.91 2.53 19.18
C GLU A 254 15.99 3.52 18.73
N LEU A 255 16.54 3.33 17.52
CA LEU A 255 17.49 4.28 16.93
C LEU A 255 16.81 5.63 16.64
N ASP A 256 15.62 5.60 16.04
CA ASP A 256 14.88 6.83 15.71
C ASP A 256 14.62 7.67 16.96
N TRP A 257 14.14 7.03 18.04
CA TRP A 257 13.92 7.69 19.32
C TRP A 257 15.23 8.16 19.96
N TRP A 258 16.29 7.36 19.92
CA TRP A 258 17.58 7.74 20.48
C TRP A 258 18.16 9.00 19.80
N ILE A 259 18.08 9.10 18.47
CA ILE A 259 18.52 10.28 17.71
C ILE A 259 17.61 11.48 18.04
N SER A 260 16.30 11.27 18.02
CA SER A 260 15.31 12.32 18.31
C SER A 260 15.48 12.90 19.71
N ASN A 261 15.77 12.07 20.71
CA ASN A 261 15.95 12.45 22.10
C ASN A 261 17.15 13.39 22.32
N GLN A 262 18.10 13.48 21.37
CA GLN A 262 19.21 14.43 21.46
C GLN A 262 18.79 15.87 21.18
N TRP A 263 17.64 16.09 20.52
CA TRP A 263 17.17 17.41 20.13
C TRP A 263 15.64 17.53 20.04
N GLU A 264 15.01 16.89 19.04
CA GLU A 264 13.58 17.07 18.72
C GLU A 264 12.65 16.74 19.91
N THR A 265 12.96 15.64 20.60
CA THR A 265 12.18 15.15 21.76
C THR A 265 12.91 15.32 23.09
N PHE A 266 14.01 16.08 23.12
CA PHE A 266 14.77 16.36 24.35
C PHE A 266 13.85 17.00 25.40
N PRO A 267 13.76 16.44 26.63
CA PRO A 267 12.95 17.02 27.70
C PRO A 267 13.62 18.29 28.23
N THR A 268 12.87 19.39 28.29
CA THR A 268 13.30 20.64 28.92
C THR A 268 12.60 20.79 30.26
N ASP A 269 13.29 21.33 31.27
CA ASP A 269 12.71 21.56 32.60
C ASP A 269 11.50 22.51 32.51
N TYR A 270 11.60 23.51 31.65
CA TYR A 270 10.51 24.43 31.36
C TYR A 270 9.57 23.87 30.27
N LYS A 271 8.26 23.95 30.51
CA LYS A 271 7.20 23.59 29.54
C LYS A 271 6.85 24.80 28.67
N TYR A 272 7.27 24.77 27.42
CA TYR A 272 6.92 25.81 26.44
C TYR A 272 5.53 25.57 25.82
N GLY A 273 4.76 26.63 25.64
CA GLY A 273 3.45 26.55 24.97
C GLY A 273 3.52 26.25 23.46
N GLN A 274 4.65 26.56 22.80
CA GLN A 274 4.89 26.21 21.40
C GLN A 274 6.31 25.66 21.18
N ASN A 275 6.43 24.69 20.28
CA ASN A 275 7.72 24.09 19.91
C ASN A 275 8.73 25.09 19.35
N CYS A 276 8.27 26.17 18.69
CA CYS A 276 9.16 27.20 18.16
C CYS A 276 9.91 27.94 19.29
N HIS A 277 9.25 28.24 20.42
CA HIS A 277 9.86 28.86 21.59
C HIS A 277 10.86 27.91 22.26
N LYS A 278 10.48 26.63 22.41
CA LYS A 278 11.37 25.56 22.90
C LYS A 278 12.66 25.50 22.08
N TYR A 279 12.54 25.37 20.77
CA TYR A 279 13.71 25.29 19.89
C TYR A 279 14.55 26.58 19.91
N ARG A 280 13.93 27.75 20.03
CA ARG A 280 14.67 29.02 20.15
C ARG A 280 15.51 29.08 21.43
N ALA A 281 15.00 28.57 22.54
CA ALA A 281 15.75 28.49 23.80
C ALA A 281 16.87 27.44 23.72
N MET A 282 16.56 26.22 23.24
CA MET A 282 17.54 25.15 23.09
C MET A 282 18.71 25.52 22.18
N LYS A 283 18.47 26.32 21.14
CA LYS A 283 19.53 26.82 20.24
C LYS A 283 20.58 27.69 20.93
N LYS A 284 20.29 28.24 22.12
CA LYS A 284 21.26 29.00 22.93
C LYS A 284 22.16 28.11 23.80
N THR A 285 21.88 26.81 23.85
CA THR A 285 22.62 25.83 24.65
C THR A 285 23.63 25.05 23.80
N ASN A 286 24.44 24.20 24.43
CA ASN A 286 25.39 23.30 23.76
C ASN A 286 24.74 22.00 23.18
N LEU A 287 23.40 22.00 23.05
CA LEU A 287 22.67 20.91 22.41
C LEU A 287 22.87 20.92 20.90
N LYS A 288 22.90 19.73 20.31
CA LYS A 288 23.22 19.54 18.90
C LYS A 288 21.92 19.52 18.13
N GLU A 289 21.70 20.51 17.28
CA GLU A 289 20.49 20.53 16.47
C GLU A 289 20.55 19.47 15.36
N ILE A 290 19.83 18.38 15.58
CA ILE A 290 19.78 17.22 14.69
C ILE A 290 18.33 16.76 14.49
N TYR A 291 18.03 16.30 13.28
CA TYR A 291 16.74 15.69 12.93
C TYR A 291 16.97 14.41 12.16
N VAL A 292 16.09 13.42 12.32
CA VAL A 292 16.15 12.17 11.57
C VAL A 292 14.95 12.06 10.62
N VAL A 293 15.21 11.58 9.40
CA VAL A 293 14.19 11.14 8.46
C VAL A 293 14.52 9.73 8.02
N ARG A 294 13.59 8.78 8.19
CA ARG A 294 13.80 7.38 7.85
C ARG A 294 12.73 6.85 6.91
N TYR A 295 13.17 6.06 5.94
CA TYR A 295 12.32 5.27 5.08
C TYR A 295 12.90 3.86 4.97
N ALA A 296 12.32 2.92 5.71
CA ALA A 296 12.83 1.54 5.83
C ALA A 296 14.23 1.52 6.44
N ASP A 297 15.21 0.95 5.73
CA ASP A 297 16.63 0.89 6.08
C ASP A 297 17.41 2.15 5.68
N ASP A 298 16.89 2.95 4.74
CA ASP A 298 17.49 4.22 4.31
C ASP A 298 17.05 5.36 5.24
N PHE A 299 18.01 5.99 5.92
CA PHE A 299 17.75 7.14 6.78
C PHE A 299 18.82 8.20 6.63
N LYS A 300 18.42 9.44 6.94
CA LYS A 300 19.29 10.61 6.92
C LYS A 300 19.20 11.34 8.24
N ILE A 301 20.35 11.73 8.77
CA ILE A 301 20.43 12.65 9.91
C ILE A 301 20.83 14.02 9.37
N ILE A 302 20.01 15.02 9.65
CA ILE A 302 20.17 16.37 9.11
C ILE A 302 20.65 17.27 10.25
N CYS A 303 21.76 17.97 10.03
CA CYS A 303 22.46 18.76 11.04
C CYS A 303 22.67 20.21 10.54
N ARG A 304 22.79 21.15 11.49
CA ARG A 304 23.11 22.54 11.17
C ARG A 304 24.59 22.75 10.90
N THR A 305 25.46 22.10 11.66
CA THR A 305 26.92 22.28 11.61
C THR A 305 27.63 21.00 11.23
N HIS A 306 28.81 21.14 10.62
CA HIS A 306 29.67 20.01 10.27
C HIS A 306 30.16 19.24 11.52
N ASP A 307 30.48 19.94 12.61
CA ASP A 307 30.88 19.30 13.87
C ASP A 307 29.78 18.38 14.43
N SER A 308 28.54 18.87 14.46
CA SER A 308 27.38 18.06 14.88
C SER A 308 27.22 16.82 13.99
N ALA A 309 27.42 16.97 12.68
CA ALA A 309 27.36 15.87 11.72
C ALA A 309 28.46 14.81 11.97
N LYS A 310 29.70 15.24 12.24
CA LYS A 310 30.82 14.33 12.56
C LYS A 310 30.56 13.57 13.86
N ARG A 311 30.10 14.26 14.90
CA ARG A 311 29.79 13.67 16.20
C ARG A 311 28.66 12.65 16.09
N ILE A 312 27.55 13.01 15.45
CA ILE A 312 26.40 12.10 15.35
C ILE A 312 26.70 10.92 14.43
N TYR A 313 27.53 11.08 13.40
CA TYR A 313 27.99 9.97 12.56
C TYR A 313 28.69 8.90 13.40
N ILE A 314 29.71 9.29 14.17
CA ILE A 314 30.47 8.37 15.04
C ILE A 314 29.55 7.76 16.11
N ALA A 315 28.71 8.58 16.74
CA ALA A 315 27.80 8.11 17.77
C ALA A 315 26.79 7.09 17.22
N THR A 316 26.23 7.33 16.03
CA THR A 316 25.28 6.42 15.39
C THR A 316 25.95 5.10 14.96
N GLN A 317 27.18 5.17 14.44
CA GLN A 317 27.97 3.99 14.11
C GLN A 317 28.20 3.10 15.34
N LYS A 318 28.67 3.68 16.44
CA LYS A 318 28.88 2.96 17.71
C LYS A 318 27.58 2.38 18.23
N TRP A 319 26.51 3.17 18.23
CA TRP A 319 25.19 2.75 18.70
C TRP A 319 24.67 1.54 17.90
N LEU A 320 24.75 1.56 16.56
CA LEU A 320 24.34 0.45 15.71
C LEU A 320 25.12 -0.83 16.01
N LYS A 321 26.44 -0.72 16.20
CA LYS A 321 27.31 -1.86 16.50
C LYS A 321 27.03 -2.43 17.90
N GLU A 322 27.05 -1.60 18.93
CA GLU A 322 26.91 -2.03 20.32
C GLU A 322 25.47 -2.49 20.63
N ARG A 323 24.47 -1.66 20.26
CA ARG A 323 23.07 -1.92 20.62
C ARG A 323 22.41 -2.92 19.70
N LEU A 324 22.61 -2.85 18.38
CA LEU A 324 21.92 -3.72 17.42
C LEU A 324 22.80 -4.83 16.81
N ASN A 325 24.13 -4.79 16.99
CA ASN A 325 25.08 -5.66 16.29
C ASN A 325 24.95 -5.57 14.77
N LEU A 326 24.76 -4.34 14.26
CA LEU A 326 24.66 -4.03 12.83
C LEU A 326 25.88 -3.24 12.39
N ASP A 327 26.52 -3.69 11.31
CA ASP A 327 27.65 -3.02 10.69
C ASP A 327 27.20 -2.01 9.63
N ILE A 328 27.91 -0.89 9.54
CA ILE A 328 27.70 0.11 8.48
C ILE A 328 28.62 -0.15 7.29
N SER A 329 28.25 0.33 6.10
CA SER A 329 29.08 0.29 4.89
C SER A 329 29.89 1.58 4.77
N PRO A 330 31.19 1.60 5.14
CA PRO A 330 31.99 2.83 5.13
C PRO A 330 32.04 3.52 3.76
N ASP A 331 32.06 2.74 2.67
CA ASP A 331 32.13 3.28 1.29
C ASP A 331 30.88 4.07 0.87
N LYS A 332 29.75 3.83 1.53
CA LYS A 332 28.46 4.47 1.19
C LYS A 332 28.02 5.46 2.26
N SER A 333 28.61 5.36 3.44
CA SER A 333 28.34 6.20 4.59
C SER A 333 29.18 7.47 4.51
N ARG A 334 28.55 8.64 4.42
CA ARG A 334 29.27 9.91 4.24
C ARG A 334 28.54 11.10 4.84
N ILE A 335 29.30 12.15 5.13
CA ILE A 335 28.79 13.46 5.51
C ILE A 335 28.81 14.37 4.27
N THR A 336 27.66 14.94 3.93
CA THR A 336 27.47 15.75 2.72
C THR A 336 27.00 17.15 3.12
N ASP A 337 27.72 18.20 2.70
CA ASP A 337 27.21 19.57 2.72
C ASP A 337 26.34 19.80 1.48
N MET A 338 25.03 19.94 1.68
CA MET A 338 24.06 20.09 0.60
C MET A 338 24.22 21.40 -0.18
N ARG A 339 24.96 22.38 0.33
CA ARG A 339 25.25 23.63 -0.41
C ARG A 339 26.30 23.39 -1.49
N LYS A 340 27.26 22.51 -1.21
CA LYS A 340 28.38 22.19 -2.12
C LYS A 340 28.00 21.04 -3.06
N SER A 341 27.50 19.94 -2.50
CA SER A 341 27.26 18.67 -3.18
C SER A 341 25.84 18.18 -2.96
N ALA A 342 25.26 17.46 -3.93
CA ALA A 342 23.91 16.90 -3.77
C ALA A 342 23.93 15.60 -2.93
N SER A 343 22.94 15.43 -2.06
CA SER A 343 22.66 14.15 -1.37
C SER A 343 21.54 13.41 -2.10
N GLU A 344 21.67 12.08 -2.25
CA GLU A 344 20.65 11.23 -2.87
C GLU A 344 19.72 10.62 -1.81
N PHE A 345 18.40 10.69 -2.01
CA PHE A 345 17.39 10.07 -1.15
C PHE A 345 16.22 9.55 -1.97
N LEU A 346 15.83 8.29 -1.80
CA LEU A 346 14.59 7.73 -2.39
C LEU A 346 14.45 7.96 -3.92
N GLY A 347 15.58 8.01 -4.64
CA GLY A 347 15.64 8.25 -6.08
C GLY A 347 15.71 9.73 -6.49
N PHE A 348 15.72 10.65 -5.53
CA PHE A 348 15.90 12.09 -5.73
C PHE A 348 17.31 12.53 -5.37
N LYS A 349 17.78 13.58 -6.04
CA LYS A 349 18.96 14.36 -5.65
C LYS A 349 18.50 15.66 -5.02
N VAL A 350 19.08 16.02 -3.87
CA VAL A 350 18.75 17.21 -3.11
C VAL A 350 19.98 18.07 -2.92
N LYS A 351 19.91 19.33 -3.35
CA LYS A 351 20.96 20.34 -3.18
C LYS A 351 20.34 21.62 -2.60
N ALA A 352 21.04 22.31 -1.71
CA ALA A 352 20.64 23.64 -1.25
C ALA A 352 21.27 24.69 -2.17
N ILE A 353 20.46 25.45 -2.90
CA ILE A 353 20.93 26.50 -3.81
C ILE A 353 20.50 27.86 -3.28
N LEU A 354 21.40 28.83 -3.35
CA LEU A 354 21.11 30.21 -2.98
C LEU A 354 20.17 30.83 -4.04
N LYS A 355 18.99 31.29 -3.61
CA LYS A 355 18.02 32.00 -4.44
C LYS A 355 17.66 33.32 -3.76
N GLY A 356 18.16 34.42 -4.32
CA GLY A 356 18.19 35.71 -3.60
C GLY A 356 19.01 35.56 -2.33
N ASN A 357 18.45 35.93 -1.18
CA ASN A 357 19.16 35.92 0.10
C ASN A 357 18.94 34.65 0.93
N LYS A 358 18.31 33.61 0.37
CA LYS A 358 17.95 32.38 1.11
C LYS A 358 18.35 31.13 0.33
N TYR A 359 18.82 30.11 1.05
CA TYR A 359 19.02 28.79 0.48
C TYR A 359 17.69 28.05 0.35
N VAL A 360 17.45 27.46 -0.82
CA VAL A 360 16.26 26.68 -1.14
C VAL A 360 16.67 25.30 -1.63
N ALA A 361 15.93 24.29 -1.22
CA ALA A 361 16.07 22.92 -1.67
C ALA A 361 15.72 22.82 -3.16
N TYR A 362 16.73 22.48 -3.93
CA TYR A 362 16.67 22.14 -5.33
C TYR A 362 16.65 20.63 -5.44
N THR A 363 15.56 20.08 -5.99
CA THR A 363 15.37 18.64 -6.10
C THR A 363 15.30 18.20 -7.56
N SER A 364 16.01 17.13 -7.90
CA SER A 364 16.05 16.52 -9.24
C SER A 364 15.97 15.00 -9.15
N VAL A 365 15.75 14.34 -10.28
CA VAL A 365 15.77 12.87 -10.40
C VAL A 365 17.23 12.39 -10.35
N SER A 366 17.54 11.40 -9.50
CA SER A 366 18.89 10.81 -9.41
C SER A 366 19.35 10.20 -10.74
N ASP A 367 20.65 10.22 -11.03
CA ASP A 367 21.18 9.73 -12.31
C ASP A 367 20.85 8.25 -12.53
N LYS A 368 20.93 7.47 -11.44
CA LYS A 368 20.54 6.07 -11.42
C LYS A 368 19.07 5.90 -11.79
N ALA A 369 18.18 6.71 -11.23
CA ALA A 369 16.76 6.69 -11.59
C ALA A 369 16.53 7.12 -13.04
N GLN A 370 17.19 8.18 -13.52
CA GLN A 370 17.08 8.63 -14.91
C GLN A 370 17.51 7.53 -15.90
N LYS A 371 18.62 6.83 -15.62
CA LYS A 371 19.10 5.69 -16.42
C LYS A 371 18.08 4.55 -16.43
N ASN A 372 17.51 4.20 -15.28
CA ASN A 372 16.50 3.15 -15.18
C ASN A 372 15.21 3.51 -15.94
N ILE A 373 14.73 4.75 -15.82
CA ILE A 373 13.57 5.25 -16.56
C ILE A 373 13.82 5.14 -18.07
N ARG A 374 15.01 5.59 -18.52
CA ARG A 374 15.42 5.52 -19.93
C ARG A 374 15.42 4.08 -20.44
N ASN A 375 16.01 3.15 -19.70
CA ASN A 375 16.09 1.75 -20.09
C ASN A 375 14.70 1.11 -20.16
N ASN A 376 13.86 1.32 -19.14
CA ASN A 376 12.50 0.77 -19.12
C ASN A 376 11.66 1.29 -20.30
N ILE A 377 11.74 2.59 -20.61
CA ILE A 377 11.03 3.17 -21.75
C ILE A 377 11.58 2.62 -23.07
N LYS A 378 12.91 2.53 -23.20
CA LYS A 378 13.56 1.98 -24.41
C LYS A 378 13.15 0.53 -24.67
N GLU A 379 13.13 -0.31 -23.65
CA GLU A 379 12.67 -1.71 -23.75
C GLU A 379 11.21 -1.79 -24.20
N GLN A 380 10.34 -0.94 -23.63
CA GLN A 380 8.94 -0.91 -24.02
C GLN A 380 8.73 -0.43 -25.46
N LEU A 381 9.52 0.55 -25.92
CA LEU A 381 9.49 0.99 -27.32
C LEU A 381 9.94 -0.12 -28.29
N ILE A 382 10.89 -0.98 -27.88
CA ILE A 382 11.29 -2.16 -28.68
C ILE A 382 10.12 -3.14 -28.81
N LYS A 383 9.36 -3.37 -27.73
CA LYS A 383 8.18 -4.23 -27.75
C LYS A 383 7.08 -3.68 -28.65
N ILE A 384 6.79 -2.36 -28.55
CA ILE A 384 5.82 -1.69 -29.42
C ILE A 384 6.20 -1.83 -30.90
N LYS A 385 7.49 -1.68 -31.24
CA LYS A 385 7.93 -1.88 -32.64
C LYS A 385 7.68 -3.31 -33.12
N ARG A 386 7.94 -4.31 -32.27
CA ARG A 386 7.79 -5.73 -32.61
C ARG A 386 6.31 -6.11 -32.73
N CYS A 387 5.47 -5.62 -31.83
CA CYS A 387 4.05 -5.93 -31.76
C CYS A 387 3.28 -4.63 -31.41
N PRO A 388 2.83 -3.87 -32.42
CA PRO A 388 2.15 -2.59 -32.23
C PRO A 388 0.68 -2.82 -31.85
N ILE A 389 0.45 -3.43 -30.69
CA ILE A 389 -0.89 -3.69 -30.15
C ILE A 389 -1.21 -2.71 -29.02
N HIS A 390 -2.50 -2.45 -28.83
CA HIS A 390 -3.07 -1.57 -27.82
C HIS A 390 -2.48 -1.80 -26.42
N LYS A 391 -2.32 -3.08 -26.06
CA LYS A 391 -1.76 -3.51 -24.77
C LYS A 391 -0.36 -2.95 -24.51
N GLU A 392 0.53 -2.97 -25.52
CA GLU A 392 1.91 -2.50 -25.36
C GLU A 392 1.98 -0.98 -25.26
N VAL A 393 1.13 -0.27 -26.01
CA VAL A 393 0.97 1.20 -25.92
C VAL A 393 0.42 1.60 -24.55
N TYR A 394 -0.55 0.83 -24.04
CA TYR A 394 -1.11 1.03 -22.71
C TYR A 394 -0.08 0.78 -21.59
N ILE A 395 0.77 -0.24 -21.72
CA ILE A 395 1.88 -0.50 -20.79
C ILE A 395 2.88 0.67 -20.81
N TYR A 396 3.25 1.18 -22.00
CA TYR A 396 4.09 2.38 -22.13
C TYR A 396 3.47 3.57 -21.40
N ASN A 397 2.19 3.87 -21.65
CA ASN A 397 1.50 4.98 -21.03
C ASN A 397 1.44 4.84 -19.50
N LYS A 398 1.27 3.60 -18.99
CA LYS A 398 1.37 3.30 -17.54
C LYS A 398 2.74 3.59 -16.97
N ILE A 399 3.81 3.20 -17.66
CA ILE A 399 5.19 3.45 -17.23
C ILE A 399 5.44 4.96 -17.15
N VAL A 400 5.13 5.70 -18.21
CA VAL A 400 5.32 7.15 -18.27
C VAL A 400 4.50 7.87 -17.20
N ALA A 401 3.21 7.57 -17.10
CA ALA A 401 2.33 8.16 -16.09
C ALA A 401 2.80 7.85 -14.66
N GLY A 402 3.22 6.61 -14.39
CA GLY A 402 3.72 6.18 -13.08
C GLY A 402 5.00 6.92 -12.67
N VAL A 403 5.99 6.96 -13.57
CA VAL A 403 7.26 7.67 -13.34
C VAL A 403 7.01 9.17 -13.14
N GLN A 404 6.18 9.79 -13.97
CA GLN A 404 5.82 11.19 -13.80
C GLN A 404 5.04 11.45 -12.50
N ASN A 405 4.14 10.55 -12.08
CA ASN A 405 3.41 10.69 -10.82
C ASN A 405 4.32 10.64 -9.59
N TYR A 406 5.39 9.84 -9.64
CA TYR A 406 6.36 9.72 -8.56
C TYR A 406 7.29 10.95 -8.50
N TYR A 407 7.87 11.35 -9.64
CA TYR A 407 8.91 12.39 -9.66
C TYR A 407 8.37 13.83 -9.77
N LYS A 408 7.06 14.05 -9.97
CA LYS A 408 6.45 15.40 -10.05
C LYS A 408 6.72 16.29 -8.83
N ILE A 409 7.16 15.73 -7.72
CA ILE A 409 7.50 16.49 -6.51
C ILE A 409 8.90 17.13 -6.57
N ALA A 410 9.71 16.75 -7.56
CA ALA A 410 11.02 17.34 -7.76
C ALA A 410 10.92 18.71 -8.44
N SER A 411 11.66 19.69 -7.93
CA SER A 411 11.67 21.08 -8.39
C SER A 411 11.98 21.19 -9.88
N ASN A 412 12.95 20.39 -10.37
CA ASN A 412 13.48 20.47 -11.74
C ASN A 412 13.04 19.33 -12.64
N VAL A 413 11.94 18.67 -12.26
CA VAL A 413 11.47 17.47 -12.95
C VAL A 413 11.28 17.69 -14.45
N TYR A 414 10.87 18.88 -14.88
CA TYR A 414 10.73 19.20 -16.30
C TYR A 414 12.07 19.15 -17.06
N ILE A 415 13.14 19.69 -16.48
CA ILE A 415 14.48 19.70 -17.07
C ILE A 415 15.02 18.26 -17.16
N ASP A 416 14.85 17.50 -16.08
CA ASP A 416 15.28 16.10 -16.04
C ASP A 416 14.58 15.25 -17.11
N PHE A 417 13.25 15.38 -17.23
CA PHE A 417 12.50 14.62 -18.23
C PHE A 417 12.72 15.12 -19.65
N ARG A 418 13.02 16.42 -19.85
CA ARG A 418 13.50 16.94 -21.14
C ARG A 418 14.80 16.25 -21.56
N SER A 419 15.74 16.08 -20.63
CA SER A 419 16.99 15.35 -20.88
C SER A 419 16.72 13.88 -21.21
N ILE A 420 15.83 13.21 -20.46
CA ILE A 420 15.45 11.81 -20.72
C ILE A 420 14.83 11.66 -22.12
N GLU A 421 13.88 12.53 -22.48
CA GLU A 421 13.23 12.52 -23.78
C GLU A 421 14.21 12.80 -24.92
N TYR A 422 15.10 13.80 -24.76
CA TYR A 422 16.14 14.11 -25.73
C TYR A 422 17.04 12.90 -26.02
N ASN A 423 17.49 12.22 -24.96
CA ASN A 423 18.29 10.99 -25.08
C ASN A 423 17.52 9.83 -25.76
N LEU A 424 16.19 9.84 -25.69
CA LEU A 424 15.32 8.84 -26.33
C LEU A 424 14.83 9.28 -27.71
N SER A 425 15.06 10.53 -28.14
CA SER A 425 14.47 11.11 -29.34
C SER A 425 14.77 10.31 -30.61
N PHE A 426 16.02 9.90 -30.80
CA PHE A 426 16.41 9.04 -31.92
C PHE A 426 15.72 7.67 -31.85
N CYS A 427 15.64 7.07 -30.66
CA CYS A 427 14.96 5.79 -30.46
C CYS A 427 13.46 5.91 -30.75
N LEU A 428 12.80 6.96 -30.24
CA LEU A 428 11.39 7.26 -30.51
C LEU A 428 11.15 7.41 -32.01
N LYS A 429 11.96 8.21 -32.70
CA LYS A 429 11.85 8.43 -34.15
C LYS A 429 12.00 7.12 -34.92
N GLN A 430 13.04 6.33 -34.64
CA GLN A 430 13.35 5.11 -35.39
C GLN A 430 12.44 3.93 -35.06
N LYS A 431 12.01 3.78 -33.81
CA LYS A 431 11.14 2.67 -33.40
C LYS A 431 9.68 2.92 -33.77
N LEU A 432 9.25 4.18 -33.81
CA LEU A 432 7.86 4.54 -34.13
C LEU A 432 7.63 4.88 -35.62
N LYS A 433 8.69 4.96 -36.44
CA LYS A 433 8.59 5.39 -37.87
C LYS A 433 7.56 4.58 -38.67
N SER A 434 7.53 3.26 -38.51
CA SER A 434 6.67 2.33 -39.28
C SER A 434 5.33 2.02 -38.61
N VAL A 435 5.16 2.36 -37.33
CA VAL A 435 3.97 2.00 -36.53
C VAL A 435 3.10 3.21 -36.15
N LYS A 436 3.59 4.42 -36.40
CA LYS A 436 2.85 5.66 -36.13
C LYS A 436 1.62 5.76 -37.04
N MET A 437 0.54 6.27 -36.49
CA MET A 437 -0.70 6.59 -37.19
C MET A 437 -1.00 8.08 -37.06
N ASN A 438 -1.78 8.62 -38.01
CA ASN A 438 -2.20 10.03 -37.98
C ASN A 438 -3.42 10.25 -37.07
N ASN A 439 -4.26 9.23 -36.89
CA ASN A 439 -5.53 9.33 -36.17
C ASN A 439 -5.61 8.32 -35.02
N GLY A 440 -6.32 8.69 -33.96
CA GLY A 440 -6.60 7.85 -32.81
C GLY A 440 -7.46 8.57 -31.77
N TYR A 441 -7.56 8.00 -30.57
CA TYR A 441 -8.33 8.54 -29.46
C TYR A 441 -7.46 8.83 -28.23
N LYS A 442 -7.92 9.76 -27.40
CA LYS A 442 -7.26 10.21 -26.18
C LYS A 442 -8.03 9.70 -24.97
N PRO A 443 -7.41 8.92 -24.06
CA PRO A 443 -8.04 8.56 -22.80
C PRO A 443 -8.38 9.79 -21.96
N VAL A 444 -9.41 9.70 -21.11
CA VAL A 444 -9.78 10.78 -20.17
C VAL A 444 -8.60 11.20 -19.29
N GLU A 445 -7.74 10.26 -18.91
CA GLU A 445 -6.53 10.55 -18.15
C GLU A 445 -5.54 11.42 -18.94
N TYR A 446 -5.32 11.12 -20.22
CA TYR A 446 -4.47 11.93 -21.10
C TYR A 446 -4.98 13.36 -21.15
N ILE A 447 -6.28 13.52 -21.44
CA ILE A 447 -6.91 14.84 -21.55
C ILE A 447 -6.71 15.61 -20.24
N LYS A 448 -7.01 15.02 -19.08
CA LYS A 448 -6.83 15.69 -17.78
C LYS A 448 -5.39 16.10 -17.48
N ARG A 449 -4.41 15.33 -17.94
CA ARG A 449 -3.01 15.48 -17.57
C ARG A 449 -2.26 16.43 -18.50
N TYR A 450 -2.61 16.42 -19.78
CA TYR A 450 -1.88 17.08 -20.86
C TYR A 450 -2.73 18.10 -21.61
N GLN A 451 -3.68 18.77 -20.93
CA GLN A 451 -4.60 19.75 -21.54
C GLN A 451 -3.89 20.87 -22.32
N LYS A 452 -2.70 21.28 -21.88
CA LYS A 452 -1.91 22.36 -22.50
C LYS A 452 -0.69 21.85 -23.28
N TYR A 453 -0.68 20.57 -23.65
CA TYR A 453 0.42 20.01 -24.41
C TYR A 453 0.24 20.36 -25.89
N GLU A 454 1.14 21.20 -26.40
CA GLU A 454 1.16 21.65 -27.80
C GLU A 454 2.17 20.86 -28.66
N GLY A 455 2.78 19.83 -28.09
CA GLY A 455 3.76 19.02 -28.81
C GLY A 455 3.12 18.04 -29.79
N LYS A 456 3.96 17.37 -30.58
CA LYS A 456 3.51 16.42 -31.59
C LYS A 456 2.78 15.24 -30.95
N GLU A 457 1.57 14.97 -31.42
CA GLU A 457 0.78 13.81 -31.03
C GLU A 457 1.21 12.60 -31.86
N ILE A 458 1.44 11.47 -31.18
CA ILE A 458 1.84 10.22 -31.82
C ILE A 458 0.84 9.15 -31.38
N TYR A 459 0.21 8.52 -32.37
CA TYR A 459 -0.73 7.43 -32.17
C TYR A 459 -0.11 6.12 -32.62
N VAL A 460 -0.33 5.06 -31.84
CA VAL A 460 -0.01 3.68 -32.20
C VAL A 460 -1.22 2.83 -31.84
N ASP A 461 -1.71 2.02 -32.76
CA ASP A 461 -2.94 1.24 -32.62
C ASP A 461 -4.12 2.06 -32.06
N LYS A 462 -4.38 3.21 -32.71
CA LYS A 462 -5.42 4.20 -32.35
C LYS A 462 -5.28 4.82 -30.94
N LEU A 463 -4.26 4.49 -30.15
CA LEU A 463 -4.06 5.04 -28.82
C LEU A 463 -2.90 6.05 -28.80
N ILE A 464 -3.11 7.20 -28.17
CA ILE A 464 -2.08 8.23 -28.03
C ILE A 464 -0.96 7.79 -27.07
N LEU A 465 0.30 8.06 -27.44
CA LEU A 465 1.44 7.93 -26.55
C LEU A 465 1.56 9.12 -25.61
N TYR A 466 1.82 8.85 -24.32
CA TYR A 466 1.98 9.89 -23.33
C TYR A 466 3.33 10.61 -23.54
N PRO A 467 3.36 11.95 -23.60
CA PRO A 467 4.60 12.70 -23.70
C PRO A 467 5.47 12.48 -22.47
N ILE A 468 6.78 12.26 -22.67
CA ILE A 468 7.72 11.99 -21.57
C ILE A 468 8.01 13.28 -20.83
N ARG A 469 8.28 14.37 -21.55
CA ARG A 469 8.68 15.67 -20.96
C ARG A 469 7.56 16.43 -20.28
N GLU A 470 6.30 16.19 -20.64
CA GLU A 470 5.18 17.00 -20.13
C GLU A 470 4.85 16.63 -18.68
N ILE A 471 5.54 17.28 -17.75
CA ILE A 471 5.37 17.12 -16.32
C ILE A 471 5.37 18.47 -15.63
N ARG A 472 4.40 18.67 -14.73
CA ARG A 472 4.33 19.86 -13.89
C ARG A 472 4.77 19.53 -12.48
N THR A 473 5.68 20.36 -11.97
CA THR A 473 6.09 20.31 -10.58
C THR A 473 4.91 20.57 -9.66
N ARG A 474 4.83 19.81 -8.57
CA ARG A 474 3.91 20.04 -7.45
C ARG A 474 4.72 20.03 -6.16
N PHE A 475 4.44 20.96 -5.25
CA PHE A 475 5.08 20.95 -3.94
C PHE A 475 4.84 19.63 -3.20
N PRO A 476 5.88 19.03 -2.57
CA PRO A 476 5.72 17.84 -1.75
C PRO A 476 4.92 18.19 -0.50
N ILE A 477 3.92 17.37 -0.17
CA ILE A 477 3.04 17.61 0.98
C ILE A 477 3.57 16.83 2.18
N GLY A 478 3.69 17.49 3.34
CA GLY A 478 4.07 16.84 4.59
C GLY A 478 2.98 15.90 5.12
N PHE A 479 3.35 14.88 5.87
CA PHE A 479 2.39 13.96 6.47
C PHE A 479 1.60 14.66 7.60
N ASN A 480 0.27 14.52 7.58
CA ASN A 480 -0.59 14.93 8.68
C ASN A 480 -0.55 13.88 9.79
N GLN A 481 0.02 14.21 10.95
CA GLN A 481 0.17 13.26 12.08
C GLN A 481 -1.17 12.87 12.74
N ILE A 482 -2.25 13.63 12.53
CA ILE A 482 -3.60 13.27 12.97
C ILE A 482 -4.12 12.06 12.18
N LEU A 483 -3.62 11.85 10.97
CA LEU A 483 -4.07 10.81 10.07
C LEU A 483 -3.61 9.42 10.56
N SER A 484 -4.55 8.65 11.10
CA SER A 484 -4.35 7.28 11.56
C SER A 484 -5.49 6.38 11.09
N ASN A 485 -5.18 5.11 10.84
CA ASN A 485 -6.19 4.08 10.59
C ASN A 485 -6.94 3.70 11.87
N TYR A 486 -6.36 3.98 13.04
CA TYR A 486 -6.78 3.44 14.33
C TYR A 486 -7.45 4.48 15.24
N THR A 487 -7.65 5.71 14.73
CA THR A 487 -8.40 6.76 15.43
C THR A 487 -9.61 7.16 14.60
N LYS A 488 -10.73 7.47 15.28
CA LYS A 488 -11.97 7.91 14.61
C LYS A 488 -11.75 9.17 13.76
N GLU A 489 -11.07 10.17 14.32
CA GLU A 489 -10.72 11.42 13.63
C GLU A 489 -9.83 11.17 12.41
N GLY A 490 -8.78 10.35 12.57
CA GLY A 490 -7.88 9.99 11.49
C GLY A 490 -8.61 9.27 10.35
N ARG A 491 -9.52 8.36 10.68
CA ARG A 491 -10.38 7.69 9.69
C ARG A 491 -11.34 8.65 9.02
N PHE A 492 -11.94 9.60 9.74
CA PHE A 492 -12.82 10.60 9.12
C PHE A 492 -12.10 11.38 8.02
N ILE A 493 -10.86 11.81 8.26
CA ILE A 493 -10.04 12.49 7.23
C ILE A 493 -9.82 11.57 6.01
N ILE A 494 -9.57 10.28 6.24
CA ILE A 494 -9.39 9.27 5.19
C ILE A 494 -10.70 9.01 4.41
N HIS A 495 -11.84 8.98 5.10
CA HIS A 495 -13.15 8.53 4.60
C HIS A 495 -14.09 9.67 4.20
N SER A 496 -13.66 10.94 4.31
CA SER A 496 -14.41 12.15 3.94
C SER A 496 -15.05 12.15 2.53
N ASN A 497 -14.72 11.17 1.67
CA ASN A 497 -15.27 10.98 0.33
C ASN A 497 -16.09 9.67 0.12
N VAL A 498 -16.49 8.98 1.19
CA VAL A 498 -17.19 7.69 1.10
C VAL A 498 -18.65 7.84 1.55
N GLY A 499 -19.60 7.57 0.65
CA GLY A 499 -21.03 7.55 0.99
C GLY A 499 -21.36 6.51 2.06
N TYR A 500 -22.42 6.78 2.82
CA TYR A 500 -22.92 5.96 3.93
C TYR A 500 -23.21 4.51 3.50
N LEU A 501 -22.72 3.56 4.30
CA LEU A 501 -22.97 2.11 4.20
C LEU A 501 -23.50 1.64 5.55
N ASP A 502 -24.49 0.76 5.55
CA ASP A 502 -25.00 0.17 6.79
C ASP A 502 -23.97 -0.80 7.38
N GLU A 503 -23.35 -0.37 8.49
CA GLU A 503 -22.34 -1.15 9.22
C GLU A 503 -22.92 -2.41 9.88
N ASN A 504 -24.22 -2.41 10.23
CA ASN A 504 -24.85 -3.54 10.91
C ASN A 504 -24.96 -4.75 9.97
N VAL A 505 -25.40 -4.52 8.73
CA VAL A 505 -25.52 -5.57 7.71
C VAL A 505 -24.15 -6.08 7.28
N LEU A 506 -23.14 -5.20 7.17
CA LEU A 506 -21.75 -5.63 6.92
C LEU A 506 -21.23 -6.53 8.04
N GLY A 507 -21.43 -6.11 9.29
CA GLY A 507 -21.06 -6.92 10.46
C GLY A 507 -21.83 -8.24 10.54
N TYR A 508 -23.10 -8.27 10.12
CA TYR A 508 -23.89 -9.50 10.03
C TYR A 508 -23.28 -10.48 9.01
N LEU A 509 -22.98 -10.01 7.79
CA LEU A 509 -22.39 -10.83 6.74
C LEU A 509 -21.05 -11.45 7.13
N ALA A 510 -20.26 -10.72 7.93
CA ALA A 510 -18.98 -11.15 8.46
C ALA A 510 -19.10 -12.21 9.55
N ARG A 511 -20.10 -12.05 10.43
CA ARG A 511 -20.36 -12.95 11.56
C ARG A 511 -21.05 -14.25 11.15
N HIS A 512 -21.73 -14.25 10.00
CA HIS A 512 -22.48 -15.40 9.50
C HIS A 512 -21.99 -15.83 8.10
N PRO A 513 -20.74 -16.34 7.98
CA PRO A 513 -20.31 -16.99 6.75
C PRO A 513 -21.16 -18.24 6.50
N ILE A 514 -21.51 -18.50 5.24
CA ILE A 514 -22.23 -19.73 4.87
C ILE A 514 -21.20 -20.85 4.88
N ALA A 515 -21.30 -21.75 5.86
CA ALA A 515 -20.26 -22.75 6.16
C ALA A 515 -19.96 -23.71 4.99
N LYS A 516 -20.99 -24.08 4.22
CA LYS A 516 -20.88 -24.98 3.07
C LYS A 516 -20.27 -24.31 1.83
N GLU A 517 -20.29 -22.98 1.77
CA GLU A 517 -19.76 -22.24 0.64
C GLU A 517 -18.26 -21.97 0.80
N SER A 518 -17.61 -21.75 -0.34
CA SER A 518 -16.18 -21.50 -0.41
C SER A 518 -15.78 -20.22 0.33
N VAL A 519 -14.50 -20.14 0.74
CA VAL A 519 -13.95 -18.92 1.35
C VAL A 519 -14.07 -17.75 0.37
N GLU A 520 -13.85 -18.02 -0.92
CA GLU A 520 -14.00 -17.02 -1.97
C GLU A 520 -15.43 -16.46 -2.07
N TYR A 521 -16.45 -17.31 -2.05
CA TYR A 521 -17.85 -16.89 -2.11
C TYR A 521 -18.21 -15.96 -0.95
N ASN A 522 -17.87 -16.36 0.28
CA ASN A 522 -18.18 -15.57 1.48
C ASN A 522 -17.45 -14.21 1.48
N ASP A 523 -16.20 -14.17 1.03
CA ASP A 523 -15.42 -12.93 0.90
C ASP A 523 -15.97 -12.00 -0.20
N ASN A 524 -16.36 -12.57 -1.35
CA ASN A 524 -16.93 -11.81 -2.46
C ASN A 524 -18.33 -11.28 -2.13
N ARG A 525 -19.12 -11.99 -1.32
CA ARG A 525 -20.43 -11.51 -0.83
C ARG A 525 -20.32 -10.18 -0.08
N ILE A 526 -19.40 -10.08 0.88
CA ILE A 526 -19.18 -8.83 1.64
C ILE A 526 -18.71 -7.71 0.70
N SER A 527 -17.83 -8.07 -0.24
CA SER A 527 -17.28 -7.15 -1.23
C SER A 527 -18.34 -6.58 -2.17
N LEU A 528 -19.28 -7.42 -2.60
CA LEU A 528 -20.42 -7.02 -3.43
C LEU A 528 -21.35 -6.07 -2.68
N TYR A 529 -21.62 -6.33 -1.40
CA TYR A 529 -22.50 -5.46 -0.60
C TYR A 529 -21.95 -4.04 -0.55
N SER A 530 -20.65 -3.91 -0.26
CA SER A 530 -19.99 -2.60 -0.26
C SER A 530 -19.91 -1.97 -1.67
N ALA A 531 -19.62 -2.77 -2.70
CA ALA A 531 -19.53 -2.27 -4.07
C ALA A 531 -20.87 -1.77 -4.62
N GLN A 532 -21.97 -2.43 -4.24
CA GLN A 532 -23.34 -2.07 -4.60
C GLN A 532 -23.96 -1.03 -3.66
N LYS A 533 -23.21 -0.54 -2.67
CA LYS A 533 -23.68 0.44 -1.67
C LYS A 533 -24.91 -0.06 -0.88
N GLY A 534 -24.93 -1.35 -0.55
CA GLY A 534 -26.04 -1.98 0.19
C GLY A 534 -27.36 -2.04 -0.59
N LYS A 535 -27.32 -1.94 -1.92
CA LYS A 535 -28.51 -1.96 -2.78
C LYS A 535 -28.53 -3.17 -3.70
N CYS A 536 -29.72 -3.64 -4.03
CA CYS A 536 -29.94 -4.68 -5.04
C CYS A 536 -29.44 -4.21 -6.40
N LYS A 537 -28.70 -5.08 -7.11
CA LYS A 537 -28.08 -4.73 -8.40
C LYS A 537 -29.12 -4.36 -9.48
N ILE A 538 -30.29 -4.99 -9.43
CA ILE A 538 -31.37 -4.83 -10.40
C ILE A 538 -32.30 -3.71 -9.96
N THR A 539 -32.95 -3.86 -8.79
CA THR A 539 -33.99 -2.92 -8.34
C THR A 539 -33.43 -1.64 -7.73
N GLY A 540 -32.22 -1.66 -7.18
CA GLY A 540 -31.67 -0.52 -6.43
C GLY A 540 -32.29 -0.32 -5.04
N LEU A 541 -33.19 -1.23 -4.61
CA LEU A 541 -33.75 -1.25 -3.26
C LEU A 541 -32.67 -1.64 -2.23
N PRO A 542 -32.76 -1.15 -0.98
CA PRO A 542 -31.83 -1.53 0.07
C PRO A 542 -31.90 -3.04 0.38
N LEU A 543 -30.74 -3.64 0.60
CA LEU A 543 -30.59 -5.04 1.00
C LEU A 543 -30.43 -5.11 2.52
N ASN A 544 -31.12 -6.05 3.14
CA ASN A 544 -31.01 -6.38 4.57
C ASN A 544 -30.73 -7.88 4.75
N GLU A 545 -30.51 -8.31 5.99
CA GLU A 545 -30.17 -9.71 6.33
C GLU A 545 -31.23 -10.75 5.90
N PHE A 546 -32.50 -10.35 5.74
CA PHE A 546 -33.60 -11.26 5.40
C PHE A 546 -33.89 -11.34 3.89
N ASN A 547 -33.70 -10.25 3.15
CA ASN A 547 -34.06 -10.17 1.74
C ASN A 547 -32.87 -10.37 0.81
N MET A 548 -31.64 -10.46 1.32
CA MET A 548 -30.42 -10.50 0.51
C MET A 548 -30.06 -11.91 0.08
N LYS A 549 -29.85 -12.09 -1.24
CA LYS A 549 -29.34 -13.32 -1.83
C LYS A 549 -28.20 -13.02 -2.82
N VAL A 550 -27.16 -13.86 -2.78
CA VAL A 550 -26.09 -13.82 -3.79
C VAL A 550 -26.49 -14.76 -4.91
N HIS A 551 -26.34 -14.27 -6.14
CA HIS A 551 -26.69 -15.00 -7.35
C HIS A 551 -25.45 -15.18 -8.23
N HIS A 552 -25.24 -16.40 -8.70
CA HIS A 552 -24.24 -16.75 -9.70
C HIS A 552 -24.78 -16.46 -11.10
N ILE A 553 -24.07 -15.63 -11.86
CA ILE A 553 -24.43 -15.27 -13.24
C ILE A 553 -24.34 -16.50 -14.16
N ILE A 554 -23.31 -17.32 -13.96
CA ILE A 554 -23.13 -18.63 -14.58
C ILE A 554 -23.22 -19.64 -13.44
N SER A 555 -24.13 -20.61 -13.54
CA SER A 555 -24.30 -21.66 -12.52
C SER A 555 -23.01 -22.47 -12.34
N LYS A 556 -22.79 -23.01 -11.14
CA LYS A 556 -21.64 -23.88 -10.84
C LYS A 556 -21.63 -25.11 -11.75
N ASP A 557 -22.80 -25.67 -12.06
CA ASP A 557 -22.95 -26.83 -12.96
C ASP A 557 -22.48 -26.52 -14.40
N ASN A 558 -22.58 -25.25 -14.81
CA ASN A 558 -22.16 -24.76 -16.13
C ASN A 558 -20.73 -24.17 -16.11
N GLY A 559 -19.91 -24.55 -15.14
CA GLY A 559 -18.52 -24.10 -15.01
C GLY A 559 -18.35 -22.70 -14.42
N GLY A 560 -19.38 -22.15 -13.77
CA GLY A 560 -19.31 -20.89 -13.05
C GLY A 560 -18.46 -20.98 -11.77
N ASP A 561 -17.57 -20.01 -11.57
CA ASP A 561 -16.74 -19.91 -10.36
C ASP A 561 -17.39 -19.03 -9.28
N ASP A 562 -16.84 -19.06 -8.06
CA ASP A 562 -17.21 -18.14 -6.98
C ASP A 562 -16.53 -16.77 -7.13
N GLY A 563 -15.97 -16.49 -8.31
CA GLY A 563 -15.22 -15.27 -8.62
C GLY A 563 -16.10 -14.02 -8.57
N TYR A 564 -15.51 -12.90 -8.16
CA TYR A 564 -16.24 -11.62 -7.99
C TYR A 564 -17.01 -11.17 -9.25
N LYS A 565 -16.52 -11.52 -10.45
CA LYS A 565 -17.18 -11.16 -11.72
C LYS A 565 -18.42 -12.00 -12.01
N ASN A 566 -18.51 -13.21 -11.45
CA ASN A 566 -19.60 -14.15 -11.64
C ASN A 566 -20.71 -13.99 -10.58
N LEU A 567 -20.52 -13.11 -9.59
CA LEU A 567 -21.45 -12.96 -8.48
C LEU A 567 -22.14 -11.59 -8.48
N ILE A 568 -23.42 -11.55 -8.13
CA ILE A 568 -24.19 -10.32 -7.88
C ILE A 568 -25.04 -10.46 -6.61
N LEU A 569 -25.32 -9.33 -5.95
CA LEU A 569 -26.26 -9.29 -4.83
C LEU A 569 -27.62 -8.74 -5.27
N ILE A 570 -28.66 -9.53 -5.03
CA ILE A 570 -30.05 -9.24 -5.41
C ILE A 570 -30.99 -9.58 -4.26
N THR A 571 -32.26 -9.20 -4.39
CA THR A 571 -33.28 -9.61 -3.43
C THR A 571 -33.71 -11.05 -3.69
N THR A 572 -34.16 -11.76 -2.65
CA THR A 572 -34.70 -13.14 -2.76
C THR A 572 -35.80 -13.26 -3.81
N LEU A 573 -36.70 -12.27 -3.89
CA LEU A 573 -37.76 -12.22 -4.90
C LEU A 573 -37.21 -12.08 -6.32
N ILE A 574 -36.16 -11.28 -6.52
CA ILE A 574 -35.54 -11.10 -7.83
C ILE A 574 -34.77 -12.35 -8.24
N ASP A 575 -34.13 -13.04 -7.29
CA ASP A 575 -33.49 -14.32 -7.58
C ASP A 575 -34.51 -15.38 -8.03
N LYS A 576 -35.66 -15.46 -7.37
CA LYS A 576 -36.79 -16.30 -7.81
C LYS A 576 -37.27 -15.93 -9.21
N LEU A 577 -37.35 -14.63 -9.52
CA LEU A 577 -37.68 -14.17 -10.88
C LEU A 577 -36.60 -14.46 -11.92
N ILE A 578 -35.33 -14.65 -11.54
CA ILE A 578 -34.30 -15.05 -12.52
C ILE A 578 -34.44 -16.54 -12.86
N HIS A 579 -34.65 -17.38 -11.84
CA HIS A 579 -34.73 -18.84 -11.98
C HIS A 579 -36.13 -19.37 -12.33
N GLY A 580 -37.16 -18.53 -12.22
CA GLY A 580 -38.55 -18.93 -12.47
C GLY A 580 -38.80 -19.28 -13.94
N ASN A 581 -39.37 -20.46 -14.17
CA ASN A 581 -39.76 -20.98 -15.49
C ASN A 581 -41.29 -21.11 -15.67
N SER A 582 -42.07 -20.92 -14.59
CA SER A 582 -43.53 -20.99 -14.63
C SER A 582 -44.13 -19.58 -14.78
N LEU A 583 -44.95 -19.38 -15.82
CA LEU A 583 -45.62 -18.11 -16.13
C LEU A 583 -46.42 -17.57 -14.93
N LYS A 584 -47.25 -18.41 -14.28
CA LYS A 584 -48.06 -18.03 -13.11
C LYS A 584 -47.22 -17.52 -11.93
N LEU A 585 -46.04 -18.12 -11.72
CA LEU A 585 -45.13 -17.74 -10.63
C LEU A 585 -44.39 -16.44 -10.94
N ILE A 586 -44.07 -16.22 -12.21
CA ILE A 586 -43.43 -14.98 -12.70
C ILE A 586 -44.40 -13.80 -12.56
N GLU A 587 -45.64 -13.95 -13.00
CA GLU A 587 -46.69 -12.92 -12.88
C GLU A 587 -46.92 -12.52 -11.42
N TYR A 588 -47.08 -13.51 -10.52
CA TYR A 588 -47.24 -13.26 -9.09
C TYR A 588 -46.10 -12.41 -8.49
N TYR A 589 -44.85 -12.71 -8.82
CA TYR A 589 -43.71 -11.95 -8.29
C TYR A 589 -43.52 -10.59 -8.99
N LEU A 590 -43.93 -10.43 -10.25
CA LEU A 590 -43.89 -9.15 -10.95
C LEU A 590 -44.89 -8.15 -10.35
N GLU A 591 -46.10 -8.61 -10.00
CA GLU A 591 -47.13 -7.78 -9.35
C GLU A 591 -46.66 -7.22 -8.00
N GLN A 592 -45.90 -8.01 -7.23
CA GLN A 592 -45.39 -7.58 -5.93
C GLN A 592 -44.23 -6.58 -6.00
N ILE A 593 -43.36 -6.67 -7.01
CA ILE A 593 -42.13 -5.87 -7.07
C ILE A 593 -42.30 -4.59 -7.90
N LYS A 594 -43.24 -4.57 -8.86
CA LYS A 594 -43.52 -3.44 -9.77
C LYS A 594 -42.25 -2.85 -10.40
N LEU A 595 -41.60 -3.64 -11.25
CA LEU A 595 -40.34 -3.27 -11.90
C LEU A 595 -40.54 -2.20 -12.99
N THR A 596 -39.68 -1.20 -13.01
CA THR A 596 -39.58 -0.25 -14.13
C THR A 596 -39.00 -0.94 -15.38
N GLY A 597 -39.30 -0.43 -16.58
CA GLY A 597 -38.78 -1.00 -17.84
C GLY A 597 -37.25 -1.13 -17.91
N ASN A 598 -36.51 -0.20 -17.29
CA ASN A 598 -35.05 -0.30 -17.17
C ASN A 598 -34.58 -1.41 -16.21
N GLN A 599 -35.32 -1.67 -15.13
CA GLN A 599 -35.02 -2.77 -14.21
C GLN A 599 -35.37 -4.12 -14.83
N LEU A 600 -36.47 -4.21 -15.58
CA LEU A 600 -36.85 -5.42 -16.31
C LEU A 600 -35.82 -5.78 -17.39
N ARG A 601 -35.34 -4.79 -18.17
CA ARG A 601 -34.24 -5.00 -19.12
C ARG A 601 -32.99 -5.58 -18.45
N LYS A 602 -32.64 -5.10 -17.25
CA LYS A 602 -31.51 -5.64 -16.47
C LYS A 602 -31.78 -7.07 -15.98
N LEU A 603 -32.99 -7.35 -15.50
CA LEU A 603 -33.39 -8.69 -15.08
C LEU A 603 -33.26 -9.69 -16.23
N ASN A 604 -33.78 -9.33 -17.40
CA ASN A 604 -33.76 -10.16 -18.61
C ASN A 604 -32.35 -10.44 -19.13
N GLN A 605 -31.40 -9.52 -18.92
CA GLN A 605 -29.98 -9.79 -19.22
C GLN A 605 -29.41 -10.96 -18.41
N TYR A 606 -29.86 -11.16 -17.17
CA TYR A 606 -29.42 -12.28 -16.34
C TYR A 606 -30.21 -13.55 -16.63
N ARG A 607 -31.53 -13.46 -16.86
CA ARG A 607 -32.36 -14.60 -17.32
C ARG A 607 -31.79 -15.24 -18.59
N LYS A 608 -31.45 -14.42 -19.58
CA LYS A 608 -30.84 -14.88 -20.84
C LYS A 608 -29.49 -15.60 -20.63
N LYS A 609 -28.69 -15.19 -19.63
CA LYS A 609 -27.39 -15.81 -19.35
C LYS A 609 -27.51 -17.21 -18.75
N ILE A 610 -28.61 -17.52 -18.09
CA ILE A 610 -28.90 -18.83 -17.51
C ILE A 610 -29.67 -19.72 -18.51
N GLY A 611 -30.10 -19.14 -19.65
CA GLY A 611 -30.84 -19.84 -20.69
C GLY A 611 -32.36 -19.73 -20.55
N ASN A 612 -32.86 -18.88 -19.65
CA ASN A 612 -34.29 -18.66 -19.45
C ASN A 612 -34.88 -17.64 -20.44
N GLU A 613 -36.16 -17.79 -20.75
CA GLU A 613 -36.92 -16.88 -21.60
C GLU A 613 -37.02 -15.47 -21.00
N ILE A 614 -37.07 -14.48 -21.88
CA ILE A 614 -37.17 -13.06 -21.53
C ILE A 614 -38.61 -12.77 -21.10
N ILE A 615 -38.77 -12.00 -20.01
CA ILE A 615 -40.09 -11.49 -19.61
C ILE A 615 -40.42 -10.30 -20.51
N GLU A 616 -41.50 -10.39 -21.28
CA GLU A 616 -41.93 -9.33 -22.19
C GLU A 616 -42.42 -8.09 -21.41
N ILE A 617 -42.22 -6.92 -22.02
CA ILE A 617 -42.73 -5.66 -21.49
C ILE A 617 -44.11 -5.50 -22.14
N ASP A 618 -45.18 -5.76 -21.39
CA ASP A 618 -46.48 -5.21 -21.79
C ASP A 618 -46.32 -3.68 -21.86
N LYS A 619 -46.56 -3.15 -23.05
CA LYS A 619 -46.36 -1.73 -23.38
C LYS A 619 -47.30 -0.82 -22.63
#